data_AF-A0A7C9RHJ8-F1
#
_entry.id   AF-A0A7C9RHJ8-F1
#
_cell.length_a   1.000
_cell.length_b   1.000
_cell.length_c   1.000
_cell.angle_alpha   90.00
_cell.angle_beta   90.00
_cell.angle_gamma   90.00
#
_symmetry.space_group_name_H-M   'P 1'
#
loop_
_entity.id
_entity.type
_entity.pdbx_description
1 polymer ?
#
loop_
_entity_poly.entity_id
_entity_poly.type
_entity_poly.pdbx_seq_one_letter_code
_entity_poly.pdbx_strand_id
1 'polypeptide(L)'
;VLYLPMVAGNFVSANLAAAFGLGDLGALFFGGGVLAWLALESVLMHRLYVHAPLAPPLRPTLGIQLAPAVVGCSAYLSLTSGAPDLIAKGLLGYGVFQFLILVRLLPWIMEQRFAASYWAFTFGLTAMAFDGLRFVERGAGGLILPLAYVLFAVTNICMAAIVIWTLWLLVHGRLVPAPTSPAVA
;
A
#
# COMPACT_ATOMS: atom_id res chain seq x y z
N VAL A 1 6.77 1.23 -9.55
CA VAL A 1 6.49 2.68 -9.81
C VAL A 1 5.19 2.89 -10.57
N LEU A 2 4.78 1.97 -11.46
CA LEU A 2 3.58 2.14 -12.30
C LEU A 2 2.26 2.39 -11.54
N TYR A 3 2.06 1.81 -10.35
CA TYR A 3 0.84 2.08 -9.55
C TYR A 3 0.74 3.52 -8.99
N LEU A 4 1.86 4.20 -8.74
CA LEU A 4 1.86 5.46 -7.99
C LEU A 4 1.09 6.58 -8.72
N PRO A 5 1.39 6.92 -9.99
CA PRO A 5 0.69 8.00 -10.66
C PRO A 5 -0.75 7.60 -11.06
N MET A 6 -0.93 6.39 -11.60
CA MET A 6 -2.19 6.00 -12.26
C MET A 6 -3.22 5.41 -11.30
N VAL A 7 -2.80 4.77 -10.22
CA VAL A 7 -3.72 4.08 -9.29
C VAL A 7 -3.81 4.85 -7.99
N ALA A 8 -2.68 5.02 -7.30
CA ALA A 8 -2.66 5.73 -6.03
C ALA A 8 -3.10 7.19 -6.18
N GLY A 9 -2.60 7.90 -7.20
CA GLY A 9 -3.01 9.29 -7.47
C GLY A 9 -4.52 9.44 -7.66
N ASN A 10 -5.15 8.53 -8.40
CA ASN A 10 -6.59 8.51 -8.60
C ASN A 10 -7.36 8.21 -7.30
N PHE A 11 -6.97 7.19 -6.53
CA PHE A 11 -7.65 6.90 -5.26
C PHE A 11 -7.47 7.97 -4.19
N VAL A 12 -6.30 8.62 -4.13
CA VAL A 12 -6.07 9.76 -3.23
C VAL A 12 -6.94 10.95 -3.66
N SER A 13 -7.05 11.21 -4.97
CA SER A 13 -7.93 12.25 -5.50
C SER A 13 -9.40 11.97 -5.19
N ALA A 14 -9.83 10.70 -5.27
CA ALA A 14 -11.17 10.28 -4.90
C ALA A 14 -11.48 10.52 -3.41
N ASN A 15 -10.55 10.14 -2.52
CA ASN A 15 -10.67 10.43 -1.09
C ASN A 15 -10.77 11.94 -0.81
N LEU A 16 -9.93 12.75 -1.47
CA LEU A 16 -9.94 14.19 -1.29
C LEU A 16 -11.23 14.83 -1.80
N ALA A 17 -11.70 14.43 -2.97
CA ALA A 17 -12.97 14.89 -3.53
C ALA A 17 -14.14 14.55 -2.60
N ALA A 18 -14.17 13.34 -2.04
CA ALA A 18 -15.17 12.94 -1.04
C ALA A 18 -15.12 13.84 0.21
N ALA A 19 -13.93 14.17 0.71
CA ALA A 19 -13.76 15.06 1.87
C ALA A 19 -14.28 16.49 1.62
N PHE A 20 -14.27 16.96 0.38
CA PHE A 20 -14.86 18.25 -0.03
C PHE A 20 -16.34 18.17 -0.44
N GLY A 21 -16.99 17.01 -0.31
CA GLY A 21 -18.37 16.80 -0.73
C GLY A 21 -18.57 16.69 -2.25
N LEU A 22 -17.49 16.55 -3.02
CA LEU A 22 -17.49 16.41 -4.48
C LEU A 22 -17.64 14.93 -4.88
N GLY A 23 -18.78 14.32 -4.52
CA GLY A 23 -19.03 12.88 -4.67
C GLY A 23 -18.87 12.36 -6.10
N ASP A 24 -19.46 13.03 -7.09
CA ASP A 24 -19.40 12.60 -8.50
C ASP A 24 -17.96 12.65 -9.04
N LEU A 25 -17.22 13.72 -8.73
CA LEU A 25 -15.81 13.83 -9.11
C LEU A 25 -14.99 12.73 -8.45
N GLY A 26 -15.26 12.44 -7.17
CA GLY A 26 -14.63 11.35 -6.45
C GLY A 26 -14.93 10.00 -7.08
N ALA A 27 -16.16 9.76 -7.54
CA ALA A 27 -16.53 8.54 -8.24
C ALA A 27 -15.79 8.38 -9.59
N LEU A 28 -15.61 9.47 -10.35
CA LEU A 28 -14.82 9.46 -11.59
C LEU A 28 -13.35 9.07 -11.32
N PHE A 29 -12.73 9.68 -10.31
CA PHE A 29 -11.37 9.33 -9.90
C PHE A 29 -11.27 7.90 -9.37
N PHE A 30 -12.24 7.44 -8.58
CA PHE A 30 -12.29 6.07 -8.09
C PHE A 30 -12.35 5.07 -9.26
N GLY A 31 -13.26 5.29 -10.21
CA GLY A 31 -13.38 4.45 -11.41
C GLY A 31 -12.09 4.42 -12.24
N GLY A 32 -11.48 5.59 -12.47
CA GLY A 32 -10.18 5.69 -13.14
C GLY A 32 -9.08 4.89 -12.42
N GLY A 33 -9.04 4.95 -11.09
CA GLY A 33 -8.10 4.20 -10.27
C GLY A 33 -8.32 2.68 -10.35
N VAL A 34 -9.57 2.21 -10.25
CA VAL A 34 -9.91 0.77 -10.33
C VAL A 34 -9.57 0.21 -11.71
N LEU A 35 -9.99 0.87 -12.79
CA LEU A 35 -9.74 0.39 -14.14
C LEU A 35 -8.24 0.39 -14.48
N ALA A 36 -7.51 1.45 -14.08
CA ALA A 36 -6.06 1.49 -14.24
C ALA A 36 -5.36 0.40 -13.41
N TRP A 37 -5.84 0.14 -12.19
CA TRP A 37 -5.30 -0.92 -11.35
C TRP A 37 -5.44 -2.28 -12.02
N LEU A 38 -6.65 -2.66 -12.42
CA LEU A 38 -6.88 -3.97 -13.02
C LEU A 38 -6.07 -4.17 -14.31
N ALA A 39 -5.94 -3.12 -15.13
CA ALA A 39 -5.11 -3.17 -16.34
C ALA A 39 -3.61 -3.36 -16.03
N LEU A 40 -3.08 -2.65 -15.03
CA LEU A 40 -1.66 -2.71 -14.65
C LEU A 40 -1.31 -3.98 -13.87
N GLU A 41 -2.22 -4.46 -13.04
CA GLU A 41 -2.04 -5.64 -12.18
C GLU A 41 -1.67 -6.86 -13.04
N SER A 42 -2.40 -7.11 -14.12
CA SER A 42 -2.12 -8.25 -15.02
C SER A 42 -0.72 -8.19 -15.63
N VAL A 43 -0.29 -7.01 -16.08
CA VAL A 43 1.05 -6.81 -16.68
C VAL A 43 2.14 -7.00 -15.63
N LEU A 44 1.94 -6.47 -14.43
CA LEU A 44 2.91 -6.56 -13.34
C LEU A 44 3.02 -7.99 -12.81
N MET A 45 1.91 -8.69 -12.61
CA MET A 45 1.92 -10.10 -12.22
C MET A 45 2.61 -10.97 -13.27
N HIS A 46 2.31 -10.76 -14.55
CA HIS A 46 3.01 -11.45 -15.63
C HIS A 46 4.53 -11.23 -15.57
N ARG A 47 4.98 -9.99 -15.35
CA ARG A 47 6.42 -9.69 -15.18
C ARG A 47 7.03 -10.36 -13.96
N LEU A 48 6.31 -10.45 -12.85
CA LEU A 48 6.82 -11.04 -11.62
C LEU A 48 6.93 -12.57 -11.72
N TYR A 49 6.07 -13.21 -12.51
CA TYR A 49 6.10 -14.66 -12.69
C TYR A 49 7.03 -15.15 -13.80
N VAL A 50 7.15 -14.40 -14.90
CA VAL A 50 7.81 -14.89 -16.12
C VAL A 50 9.24 -14.38 -16.26
N HIS A 51 9.51 -13.14 -15.86
CA HIS A 51 10.82 -12.53 -16.05
C HIS A 51 11.75 -12.75 -14.87
N ALA A 52 13.03 -12.46 -15.08
CA ALA A 52 14.04 -12.55 -14.05
C ALA A 52 13.60 -11.83 -12.74
N PRO A 53 13.95 -12.40 -11.57
CA PRO A 53 13.66 -11.78 -10.29
C PRO A 53 14.16 -10.35 -10.23
N LEU A 54 13.48 -9.50 -9.46
CA LEU A 54 13.94 -8.13 -9.23
C LEU A 54 15.34 -8.16 -8.61
N ALA A 55 16.22 -7.29 -9.14
CA ALA A 55 17.51 -7.02 -8.53
C ALA A 55 17.31 -6.67 -7.04
N PRO A 56 18.19 -7.12 -6.13
CA PRO A 56 17.96 -6.98 -4.69
C PRO A 56 17.49 -5.56 -4.28
N PRO A 57 18.15 -4.45 -4.69
CA PRO A 57 17.77 -3.08 -4.29
C PRO A 57 16.32 -2.68 -4.61
N LEU A 58 15.71 -3.33 -5.60
CA LEU A 58 14.35 -3.05 -6.07
C LEU A 58 13.29 -3.91 -5.38
N ARG A 59 13.66 -5.01 -4.73
CA ARG A 59 12.70 -5.91 -4.06
C ARG A 59 11.80 -5.21 -3.03
N PRO A 60 12.24 -4.23 -2.22
CA PRO A 60 11.38 -3.58 -1.24
C PRO A 60 10.26 -2.76 -1.90
N THR A 61 10.43 -2.38 -3.18
CA THR A 61 9.39 -1.68 -3.94
C THR A 61 8.14 -2.53 -4.18
N LEU A 62 8.21 -3.85 -3.97
CA LEU A 62 7.05 -4.74 -3.96
C LEU A 62 6.06 -4.38 -2.85
N GLY A 63 6.47 -3.65 -1.80
CA GLY A 63 5.54 -3.11 -0.82
C GLY A 63 4.44 -2.23 -1.42
N ILE A 64 4.71 -1.58 -2.57
CA ILE A 64 3.72 -0.77 -3.30
C ILE A 64 2.55 -1.65 -3.79
N GLN A 65 2.78 -2.94 -4.05
CA GLN A 65 1.76 -3.90 -4.51
C GLN A 65 0.61 -4.07 -3.50
N LEU A 66 0.85 -3.78 -2.21
CA LEU A 66 -0.18 -3.81 -1.19
C LEU A 66 -1.21 -2.68 -1.38
N ALA A 67 -0.76 -1.52 -1.85
CA ALA A 67 -1.53 -0.28 -1.81
C ALA A 67 -2.83 -0.28 -2.65
N PRO A 68 -2.86 -0.78 -3.91
CA PRO A 68 -4.05 -0.62 -4.76
C PRO A 68 -5.37 -1.06 -4.11
N ALA A 69 -5.39 -2.24 -3.51
CA ALA A 69 -6.62 -2.80 -2.96
C ALA A 69 -7.12 -2.06 -1.72
N VAL A 70 -6.23 -1.78 -0.77
CA VAL A 70 -6.58 -1.13 0.50
C VAL A 70 -6.81 0.36 0.31
N VAL A 71 -5.99 1.06 -0.48
CA VAL A 71 -6.24 2.47 -0.79
C VAL A 71 -7.51 2.64 -1.62
N GLY A 72 -7.80 1.68 -2.51
CA GLY A 72 -9.08 1.59 -3.20
C GLY A 72 -10.24 1.35 -2.23
N CYS A 73 -10.06 0.52 -1.20
CA CYS A 73 -11.02 0.33 -0.12
C CYS A 73 -11.28 1.64 0.63
N SER A 74 -10.23 2.35 1.05
CA SER A 74 -10.35 3.66 1.71
C SER A 74 -11.13 4.66 0.83
N ALA A 75 -10.80 4.75 -0.46
CA ALA A 75 -11.48 5.62 -1.42
C ALA A 75 -12.96 5.25 -1.57
N TYR A 76 -13.27 3.96 -1.70
CA TYR A 76 -14.63 3.46 -1.80
C TYR A 76 -15.45 3.77 -0.53
N LEU A 77 -14.87 3.54 0.64
CA LEU A 77 -15.52 3.88 1.91
C LEU A 77 -15.75 5.39 2.00
N SER A 78 -14.81 6.23 1.60
CA SER A 78 -15.00 7.69 1.63
C SER A 78 -16.15 8.18 0.76
N LEU A 79 -16.45 7.49 -0.34
CA LEU A 79 -17.55 7.83 -1.26
C LEU A 79 -18.90 7.22 -0.88
N THR A 80 -18.92 6.29 0.07
CA THR A 80 -20.11 5.55 0.46
C THR A 80 -20.44 5.75 1.94
N SER A 81 -21.68 5.47 2.31
CA SER A 81 -22.17 5.56 3.68
C SER A 81 -22.84 4.26 4.12
N GLY A 82 -23.01 4.07 5.43
CA GLY A 82 -23.61 2.87 5.99
C GLY A 82 -22.60 1.76 6.23
N ALA A 83 -23.11 0.55 6.48
CA ALA A 83 -22.29 -0.61 6.79
C ALA A 83 -21.42 -1.02 5.59
N PRO A 84 -20.17 -1.50 5.79
CA PRO A 84 -19.32 -1.93 4.70
C PRO A 84 -19.95 -3.08 3.91
N ASP A 85 -20.16 -2.86 2.62
CA ASP A 85 -20.82 -3.78 1.71
C ASP A 85 -19.85 -4.85 1.16
N LEU A 86 -20.32 -5.62 0.18
CA LEU A 86 -19.52 -6.68 -0.45
C LEU A 86 -18.27 -6.14 -1.17
N ILE A 87 -18.37 -4.97 -1.80
CA ILE A 87 -17.24 -4.38 -2.54
C ILE A 87 -16.15 -3.97 -1.54
N ALA A 88 -16.52 -3.26 -0.48
CA ALA A 88 -15.59 -2.90 0.58
C ALA A 88 -14.92 -4.16 1.16
N LYS A 89 -15.72 -5.16 1.58
CA LYS A 89 -15.20 -6.42 2.15
C LYS A 89 -14.27 -7.16 1.18
N GLY A 90 -14.59 -7.17 -0.10
CA GLY A 90 -13.75 -7.76 -1.14
C GLY A 90 -12.41 -7.06 -1.27
N LEU A 91 -12.40 -5.73 -1.28
CA LEU A 91 -11.18 -4.91 -1.35
C LEU A 91 -10.28 -5.11 -0.13
N LEU A 92 -10.86 -5.07 1.09
CA LEU A 92 -10.11 -5.34 2.32
C LEU A 92 -9.59 -6.78 2.34
N GLY A 93 -10.42 -7.76 1.97
CA GLY A 93 -10.03 -9.17 1.93
C GLY A 93 -8.88 -9.44 0.96
N TYR A 94 -8.94 -8.86 -0.25
CA TYR A 94 -7.84 -8.96 -1.21
C TYR A 94 -6.58 -8.21 -0.73
N GLY A 95 -6.74 -7.07 -0.05
CA GLY A 95 -5.64 -6.37 0.61
C GLY A 95 -4.93 -7.21 1.66
N VAL A 96 -5.69 -7.86 2.55
CA VAL A 96 -5.16 -8.80 3.55
C VAL A 96 -4.47 -9.99 2.88
N PHE A 97 -5.03 -10.53 1.80
CA PHE A 97 -4.39 -11.59 1.03
C PHE A 97 -3.03 -11.16 0.45
N GLN A 98 -2.94 -9.97 -0.17
CA GLN A 98 -1.66 -9.45 -0.67
C GLN A 98 -0.67 -9.16 0.45
N PHE A 99 -1.14 -8.70 1.61
CA PHE A 99 -0.31 -8.56 2.78
C PHE A 99 0.31 -9.90 3.22
N LEU A 100 -0.48 -10.98 3.28
CA LEU A 100 0.02 -12.31 3.64
C LEU A 100 1.05 -12.83 2.63
N ILE A 101 0.86 -12.58 1.33
CA ILE A 101 1.86 -12.89 0.31
C ILE A 101 3.16 -12.11 0.57
N LEU A 102 3.06 -10.81 0.87
CA LEU A 102 4.25 -10.00 1.17
C LEU A 102 4.95 -10.46 2.46
N VAL A 103 4.21 -10.85 3.50
CA VAL A 103 4.77 -11.46 4.71
C VAL A 103 5.54 -12.74 4.37
N ARG A 104 4.98 -13.60 3.52
CA ARG A 104 5.68 -14.81 3.05
C ARG A 104 6.96 -14.48 2.26
N LEU A 105 6.92 -13.43 1.43
CA LEU A 105 8.08 -12.99 0.63
C LEU A 105 9.09 -12.18 1.43
N LEU A 106 8.76 -11.78 2.65
CA LEU A 106 9.56 -10.85 3.44
C LEU A 106 11.01 -11.31 3.65
N PRO A 107 11.32 -12.60 3.95
CA PRO A 107 12.71 -13.05 4.06
C PRO A 107 13.53 -12.83 2.78
N TRP A 108 12.90 -13.02 1.61
CA TRP A 108 13.54 -12.82 0.31
C TRP A 108 13.70 -11.33 -0.04
N ILE A 109 12.75 -10.49 0.39
CA ILE A 109 12.85 -9.02 0.26
C ILE A 109 13.97 -8.48 1.17
N MET A 110 14.11 -9.06 2.37
CA MET A 110 15.04 -8.66 3.43
C MET A 110 16.44 -9.26 3.32
N GLU A 111 16.75 -10.00 2.25
CA GLU A 111 18.12 -10.49 1.99
C GLU A 111 19.15 -9.35 1.92
N GLN A 112 18.71 -8.17 1.51
CA GLN A 112 19.52 -6.95 1.51
C GLN A 112 19.39 -6.15 2.81
N ARG A 113 20.40 -5.32 3.07
CA ARG A 113 20.37 -4.35 4.18
C ARG A 113 19.19 -3.39 4.02
N PHE A 114 18.67 -2.93 5.16
CA PHE A 114 17.64 -1.89 5.19
C PHE A 114 18.08 -0.65 4.39
N ALA A 115 17.13 -0.10 3.63
CA ALA A 115 17.32 1.07 2.77
C ALA A 115 16.03 1.90 2.73
N ALA A 116 16.11 3.13 2.21
CA ALA A 116 14.93 4.00 2.08
C ALA A 116 13.77 3.38 1.27
N SER A 117 14.07 2.44 0.36
CA SER A 117 13.05 1.73 -0.44
C SER A 117 12.05 0.93 0.39
N TYR A 118 12.33 0.59 1.66
CA TYR A 118 11.37 -0.08 2.55
C TYR A 118 10.17 0.80 2.94
N TRP A 119 10.27 2.12 2.76
CA TRP A 119 9.12 3.01 2.92
C TRP A 119 7.99 2.70 1.92
N ALA A 120 8.27 1.96 0.84
CA ALA A 120 7.28 1.47 -0.11
C ALA A 120 6.11 0.68 0.53
N PHE A 121 6.30 0.05 1.68
CA PHE A 121 5.25 -0.69 2.38
C PHE A 121 4.28 0.21 3.15
N THR A 122 4.72 1.41 3.55
CA THR A 122 4.03 2.22 4.56
C THR A 122 2.63 2.64 4.10
N PHE A 123 2.48 3.04 2.84
CA PHE A 123 1.18 3.48 2.32
C PHE A 123 0.14 2.36 2.35
N GLY A 124 0.49 1.16 1.89
CA GLY A 124 -0.41 0.01 1.93
C GLY A 124 -0.72 -0.44 3.36
N LEU A 125 0.29 -0.53 4.24
CA LEU A 125 0.08 -0.94 5.63
C LEU A 125 -0.84 0.02 6.39
N THR A 126 -0.60 1.33 6.26
CA THR A 126 -1.38 2.35 6.94
C THR A 126 -2.82 2.41 6.43
N ALA A 127 -3.04 2.33 5.12
CA ALA A 127 -4.38 2.24 4.54
C ALA A 127 -5.12 0.97 5.01
N MET A 128 -4.46 -0.18 5.03
CA MET A 128 -5.06 -1.44 5.51
C MET A 128 -5.52 -1.38 6.97
N ALA A 129 -4.69 -0.82 7.86
CA ALA A 129 -5.06 -0.60 9.25
C ALA A 129 -6.21 0.41 9.39
N PHE A 130 -6.15 1.50 8.62
CA PHE A 130 -7.20 2.51 8.57
C PHE A 130 -8.54 1.91 8.14
N ASP A 131 -8.57 1.11 7.06
CA ASP A 131 -9.78 0.47 6.57
C ASP A 131 -10.36 -0.52 7.58
N GLY A 132 -9.52 -1.35 8.21
CA GLY A 132 -9.95 -2.26 9.26
C GLY A 132 -10.69 -1.54 10.39
N LEU A 133 -10.13 -0.43 10.87
CA LEU A 133 -10.78 0.41 11.90
C LEU A 133 -12.03 1.11 11.36
N ARG A 134 -12.00 1.61 10.12
CA ARG A 134 -13.14 2.27 9.47
C ARG A 134 -14.33 1.32 9.29
N PHE A 135 -14.06 0.04 9.06
CA PHE A 135 -15.09 -0.99 9.03
C PHE A 135 -15.77 -1.15 10.39
N VAL A 136 -14.98 -1.24 11.46
CA VAL A 136 -15.49 -1.35 12.84
C VAL A 136 -16.31 -0.11 13.20
N GLU A 137 -15.82 1.08 12.86
CA GLU A 137 -16.54 2.34 13.05
C GLU A 137 -17.90 2.35 12.33
N ARG A 138 -17.97 1.75 11.13
CA ARG A 138 -19.21 1.59 10.35
C ARG A 138 -20.08 0.41 10.79
N GLY A 139 -19.83 -0.15 11.97
CA GLY A 139 -20.65 -1.20 12.56
C GLY A 139 -20.29 -2.62 12.14
N ALA A 140 -19.15 -2.84 11.50
CA ALA A 140 -18.67 -4.20 11.23
C ALA A 140 -18.23 -4.88 12.53
N GLY A 141 -18.80 -6.06 12.82
CA GLY A 141 -18.45 -6.89 13.97
C GLY A 141 -17.87 -8.25 13.56
N GLY A 142 -18.04 -9.24 14.44
CA GLY A 142 -17.62 -10.62 14.19
C GLY A 142 -16.11 -10.72 13.93
N LEU A 143 -15.72 -11.38 12.84
CA LEU A 143 -14.32 -11.59 12.45
C LEU A 143 -13.56 -10.29 12.15
N ILE A 144 -14.26 -9.23 11.73
CA ILE A 144 -13.62 -7.99 11.27
C ILE A 144 -13.04 -7.18 12.44
N LEU A 145 -13.68 -7.24 13.62
CA LEU A 145 -13.23 -6.53 14.82
C LEU A 145 -11.82 -6.99 15.30
N PRO A 146 -11.57 -8.27 15.60
CA PRO A 146 -10.24 -8.72 15.99
C PRO A 146 -9.22 -8.54 14.86
N LEU A 147 -9.65 -8.72 13.60
CA LEU A 147 -8.79 -8.47 12.43
C LEU A 147 -8.32 -7.01 12.39
N ALA A 148 -9.21 -6.04 12.59
CA ALA A 148 -8.86 -4.62 12.60
C ALA A 148 -7.79 -4.30 13.66
N TYR A 149 -7.92 -4.84 14.87
CA TYR A 149 -6.94 -4.65 15.93
C TYR A 149 -5.58 -5.29 15.61
N VAL A 150 -5.58 -6.49 15.03
CA VAL A 150 -4.34 -7.15 14.58
C VAL A 150 -3.66 -6.33 13.49
N LEU A 151 -4.40 -5.90 12.46
CA LEU A 151 -3.86 -5.08 11.37
C LEU A 151 -3.31 -3.75 11.88
N PHE A 152 -4.01 -3.11 12.81
CA PHE A 152 -3.55 -1.88 13.46
C PHE A 152 -2.25 -2.08 14.25
N ALA A 153 -2.18 -3.11 15.09
CA ALA A 153 -0.99 -3.41 15.89
C ALA A 153 0.23 -3.72 15.00
N VAL A 154 0.06 -4.61 14.02
CA VAL A 154 1.12 -4.97 13.06
C VAL A 154 1.63 -3.75 12.30
N THR A 155 0.71 -2.91 11.81
CA THR A 155 1.07 -1.69 11.08
C THR A 155 1.91 -0.74 11.93
N ASN A 156 1.52 -0.51 13.19
CA ASN A 156 2.28 0.35 14.10
C ASN A 156 3.67 -0.22 14.41
N ILE A 157 3.78 -1.55 14.62
CA ILE A 157 5.09 -2.21 14.82
C ILE A 157 5.98 -2.02 13.59
N CYS A 158 5.45 -2.25 12.38
CA CYS A 158 6.18 -2.04 11.13
C CYS A 158 6.61 -0.58 10.95
N MET A 159 5.71 0.38 11.22
CA MET A 159 6.03 1.81 11.15
C MET A 159 7.13 2.20 12.14
N ALA A 160 7.02 1.76 13.40
CA ALA A 160 8.04 2.01 14.41
C ALA A 160 9.40 1.44 13.98
N ALA A 161 9.44 0.21 13.46
CA ALA A 161 10.67 -0.38 12.94
C ALA A 161 11.26 0.45 11.79
N ILE A 162 10.47 0.81 10.77
CA ILE A 162 10.95 1.62 9.63
C ILE A 162 11.49 2.97 10.11
N VAL A 163 10.80 3.64 11.04
CA VAL A 163 11.25 4.93 11.61
C VAL A 163 12.56 4.78 12.38
N ILE A 164 12.65 3.80 13.29
CA ILE A 164 13.87 3.54 14.08
C ILE A 164 15.07 3.28 13.16
N TRP A 165 14.92 2.42 12.16
CA TRP A 165 15.99 2.10 11.22
C TRP A 165 16.38 3.29 10.33
N THR A 166 15.40 4.10 9.93
CA THR A 166 15.64 5.33 9.15
C THR A 166 16.44 6.34 9.97
N LEU A 167 16.04 6.58 11.23
CA LEU A 167 16.76 7.47 12.15
C LEU A 167 18.17 6.95 12.44
N TRP A 168 18.33 5.64 12.63
CA TRP A 168 19.64 5.03 12.80
C TRP A 168 20.56 5.28 11.60
N LEU A 169 20.07 5.07 10.37
CA LEU A 169 20.84 5.36 9.15
C LEU A 169 21.15 6.85 8.99
N LEU A 170 20.22 7.73 9.35
CA LEU A 170 20.40 9.17 9.30
C LEU A 170 21.53 9.62 10.23
N VAL A 171 21.49 9.17 11.50
CA VAL A 171 22.51 9.51 12.52
C VAL A 171 23.90 9.00 12.11
N HIS A 172 23.99 7.88 11.39
CA HIS A 172 25.26 7.33 10.90
C HIS A 172 25.71 7.90 9.55
N GLY A 173 24.96 8.84 8.95
CA GLY A 173 25.30 9.43 7.65
C GLY A 173 25.21 8.45 6.46
N ARG A 174 24.44 7.36 6.61
CA ARG A 174 24.32 6.26 5.62
C ARG A 174 22.98 6.21 4.90
N LEU A 175 22.09 7.17 5.17
CA LEU A 175 20.75 7.17 4.59
C LEU A 175 20.76 7.49 3.09
N VAL A 176 21.56 8.49 2.69
CA VAL A 176 21.65 8.95 1.31
C VAL A 176 22.90 8.31 0.67
N PRO A 177 22.79 7.70 -0.52
CA PRO A 177 23.96 7.23 -1.25
C PRO A 177 24.94 8.37 -1.51
N ALA A 178 26.25 8.10 -1.46
CA ALA A 178 27.23 9.07 -1.89
C ALA A 178 26.95 9.52 -3.35
N PRO A 179 27.14 10.80 -3.69
CA PRO A 179 26.98 11.25 -5.07
C PRO A 179 27.83 10.39 -5.99
N THR A 180 27.21 9.80 -7.01
CA THR A 180 27.96 9.14 -8.08
C THR A 180 28.78 10.20 -8.80
N SER A 181 30.11 10.15 -8.69
CA SER A 181 30.98 10.95 -9.56
C SER A 181 30.57 10.70 -11.01
N PRO A 182 30.42 11.75 -11.85
CA PRO A 182 30.12 11.55 -13.26
C PRO A 182 31.19 10.64 -13.86
N ALA A 183 30.74 9.61 -14.60
CA ALA A 183 31.64 8.75 -15.33
C ALA A 183 32.55 9.62 -16.20
N VAL A 184 33.87 9.56 -15.96
CA VAL A 184 34.84 10.17 -16.86
C VAL A 184 34.66 9.47 -18.20
N ALA A 185 34.14 10.22 -19.18
CA ALA A 185 33.98 9.79 -20.56
C ALA A 185 35.35 9.67 -21.25
#